data_AF-A0A3C1LT99-F1
#
_entry.id   AF-A0A3C1LT99-F1
#
_cell.length_a   1.000
_cell.length_b   1.000
_cell.length_c   1.000
_cell.angle_alpha   90.00
_cell.angle_beta   90.00
_cell.angle_gamma   90.00
#
_symmetry.space_group_name_H-M   'P 1'
#
loop_
_entity.id
_entity.type
_entity.pdbx_description
1 polymer ?
#
loop_
_entity_poly.entity_id
_entity_poly.type
_entity_poly.pdbx_seq_one_letter_code
_entity_poly.pdbx_strand_id
1 'polypeptide(L)'
;MIRIMEYGVLPDSEIFSRSTSSRDVSGVVSAILKDVETKGDAALREYTKKLDGADIDSIEVSKKEIEDAADSMDPEFMKVLYKAAANIRSYHFHQKRESFVISEKDGVVLGQKIVPVSVAGIYVPGGTAALSSTVLMDAIPAKIAGVGQVVMTTPPGKDGKVNPAVLAAAYVAGVDRVFKVGGAQAIAALAYGTESVPKADKIVGPGNIYVAEAKKQVSGIVGIDMIAGPSEILVIADETANPKFAAADLMSQAEHDVLA
;
A
#
# COMPACT_ATOMS: atom_id res chain seq x y z
N MET A 1 22.12 -19.83 -12.23
CA MET A 1 23.25 -19.89 -11.27
C MET A 1 23.36 -18.49 -10.67
N ILE A 2 23.41 -18.33 -9.35
CA ILE A 2 23.52 -17.02 -8.70
C ILE A 2 24.87 -16.41 -9.10
N ARG A 3 24.88 -15.12 -9.46
CA ARG A 3 26.11 -14.41 -9.83
C ARG A 3 26.96 -14.20 -8.57
N ILE A 4 28.23 -14.59 -8.63
CA ILE A 4 29.20 -14.36 -7.55
C ILE A 4 30.03 -13.14 -7.94
N MET A 5 30.13 -12.18 -7.01
CA MET A 5 30.84 -10.91 -7.21
C MET A 5 31.77 -10.68 -6.01
N GLU A 6 32.96 -10.13 -6.25
CA GLU A 6 33.97 -9.88 -5.21
C GLU A 6 34.20 -8.37 -5.05
N TYR A 7 33.94 -7.87 -3.83
CA TYR A 7 34.12 -6.46 -3.51
C TYR A 7 35.61 -6.08 -3.58
N GLY A 8 35.92 -4.93 -4.18
CA GLY A 8 37.30 -4.50 -4.43
C GLY A 8 37.93 -5.06 -5.72
N VAL A 9 37.28 -6.03 -6.37
CA VAL A 9 37.68 -6.52 -7.71
C VAL A 9 36.83 -5.86 -8.81
N LEU A 10 35.52 -5.74 -8.58
CA LEU A 10 34.59 -5.07 -9.48
C LEU A 10 34.32 -3.64 -9.01
N PRO A 11 34.02 -2.71 -9.94
CA PRO A 11 33.62 -1.37 -9.56
C PRO A 11 32.27 -1.40 -8.82
N ASP A 12 32.14 -0.56 -7.80
CA ASP A 12 30.91 -0.39 -7.02
C ASP A 12 29.68 -0.17 -7.91
N SER A 13 29.84 0.53 -9.04
CA SER A 13 28.76 0.76 -10.00
C SER A 13 28.18 -0.54 -10.58
N GLU A 14 28.96 -1.61 -10.65
CA GLU A 14 28.51 -2.91 -11.16
C GLU A 14 27.81 -3.72 -10.06
N ILE A 15 28.33 -3.67 -8.83
CA ILE A 15 27.77 -4.36 -7.66
C ILE A 15 26.42 -3.73 -7.25
N PHE A 16 26.34 -2.40 -7.26
CA PHE A 16 25.16 -1.66 -6.84
C PHE A 16 24.23 -1.28 -8.00
N SER A 17 24.54 -1.68 -9.24
CA SER A 17 23.63 -1.46 -10.36
C SER A 17 22.35 -2.26 -10.19
N ARG A 18 21.21 -1.57 -10.18
CA ARG A 18 19.91 -2.23 -10.33
C ARG A 18 19.62 -2.39 -11.81
N SER A 19 19.34 -3.61 -12.27
CA SER A 19 18.84 -3.84 -13.62
C SER A 19 17.38 -3.39 -13.72
N THR A 20 17.14 -2.09 -13.87
CA THR A 20 15.80 -1.58 -14.16
C THR A 20 15.60 -1.61 -15.66
N SER A 21 15.05 -2.72 -16.19
CA SER A 21 14.45 -2.67 -17.53
C SER A 21 13.15 -1.88 -17.44
N SER A 22 13.25 -0.55 -17.38
CA SER A 22 12.08 0.31 -17.28
C SER A 22 11.40 0.36 -18.65
N ARG A 23 10.34 -0.43 -18.83
CA ARG A 23 9.35 -0.10 -19.86
C ARG A 23 8.78 1.27 -19.49
N ASP A 24 8.81 2.21 -20.42
CA ASP A 24 8.18 3.50 -20.21
C ASP A 24 6.66 3.34 -20.19
N VAL A 25 6.07 3.48 -19.00
CA VAL A 25 4.62 3.43 -18.78
C VAL A 25 4.00 4.82 -18.58
N SER A 26 4.80 5.89 -18.64
CA SER A 26 4.40 7.25 -18.28
C SER A 26 3.19 7.73 -19.08
N GLY A 27 3.22 7.62 -20.41
CA GLY A 27 2.13 8.04 -21.29
C GLY A 27 0.83 7.25 -21.08
N VAL A 28 0.93 5.95 -20.80
CA VAL A 28 -0.23 5.10 -20.48
C VAL A 28 -0.85 5.56 -19.16
N VAL A 29 -0.03 5.76 -18.13
CA VAL A 29 -0.48 6.22 -16.83
C VAL A 29 -1.11 7.61 -16.91
N SER A 30 -0.50 8.56 -17.62
CA SER A 30 -1.05 9.92 -17.79
C SER A 30 -2.44 9.90 -18.46
N ALA A 31 -2.66 9.01 -19.42
CA ALA A 31 -3.97 8.85 -20.04
C ALA A 31 -5.01 8.33 -19.03
N ILE A 32 -4.66 7.32 -18.22
CA ILE A 32 -5.55 6.76 -17.19
C ILE A 32 -5.89 7.83 -16.14
N LEU A 33 -4.89 8.57 -15.64
CA LEU A 33 -5.10 9.62 -14.65
C LEU A 33 -6.09 10.67 -15.17
N LYS A 34 -5.88 11.14 -16.41
CA LYS A 34 -6.75 12.14 -17.05
C LYS A 34 -8.17 11.61 -17.29
N ASP A 35 -8.31 10.35 -17.69
CA ASP A 35 -9.64 9.75 -17.85
C ASP A 35 -10.41 9.72 -16.54
N VAL A 36 -9.77 9.34 -15.43
CA VAL A 36 -10.43 9.32 -14.11
C VAL A 36 -10.75 10.74 -13.63
N GLU A 37 -9.83 11.70 -13.80
CA GLU A 37 -10.08 13.10 -13.44
C GLU A 37 -11.28 13.70 -14.20
N THR A 38 -11.48 13.31 -15.46
CA THR A 38 -12.55 13.86 -16.31
C THR A 38 -13.87 13.09 -16.26
N LYS A 39 -13.83 11.77 -16.03
CA LYS A 39 -15.00 10.88 -16.13
C LYS A 39 -15.40 10.22 -14.80
N GLY A 40 -14.63 10.41 -13.73
CA GLY A 40 -14.94 9.89 -12.41
C GLY A 40 -15.17 8.37 -12.38
N ASP A 41 -16.24 7.95 -11.70
CA ASP A 41 -16.64 6.56 -11.51
C ASP A 41 -16.83 5.78 -12.82
N ALA A 42 -17.21 6.46 -13.91
CA ALA A 42 -17.38 5.81 -15.20
C ALA A 42 -16.06 5.24 -15.74
N ALA A 43 -14.96 6.00 -15.61
CA ALA A 43 -13.63 5.52 -15.97
C ALA A 43 -13.17 4.39 -15.04
N LEU A 44 -13.48 4.47 -13.74
CA LEU A 44 -13.14 3.42 -12.79
C LEU A 44 -13.75 2.07 -13.19
N ARG A 45 -15.03 2.05 -13.56
CA ARG A 45 -15.72 0.84 -14.01
C ARG A 45 -15.14 0.31 -15.33
N GLU A 46 -14.86 1.21 -16.28
CA GLU A 46 -14.25 0.83 -17.56
C GLU A 46 -12.88 0.15 -17.36
N TYR A 47 -12.00 0.77 -16.58
CA TYR A 47 -10.67 0.22 -16.32
C TYR A 47 -10.73 -1.05 -15.47
N THR A 48 -11.63 -1.15 -14.49
CA THR A 48 -11.84 -2.37 -13.70
C THR A 48 -12.28 -3.53 -14.59
N LYS A 49 -13.24 -3.30 -15.50
CA LYS A 49 -13.68 -4.31 -16.47
C LYS A 49 -12.57 -4.71 -17.43
N LYS A 50 -11.78 -3.74 -17.92
CA LYS A 50 -10.72 -3.95 -18.90
C LYS A 50 -9.49 -4.65 -18.33
N LEU A 51 -9.06 -4.26 -17.13
CA LEU A 51 -7.79 -4.69 -16.53
C LEU A 51 -7.99 -5.85 -15.54
N ASP A 52 -9.03 -5.79 -14.72
CA ASP A 52 -9.32 -6.81 -13.70
C ASP A 52 -10.31 -7.88 -14.21
N GLY A 53 -10.98 -7.62 -15.35
CA GLY A 53 -11.95 -8.53 -15.94
C GLY A 53 -13.24 -8.64 -15.16
N ALA A 54 -13.53 -7.65 -14.31
CA ALA A 54 -14.66 -7.65 -13.39
C ALA A 54 -15.69 -6.59 -13.80
N ASP A 55 -16.94 -7.01 -13.99
CA ASP A 55 -18.07 -6.10 -14.15
C ASP A 55 -18.71 -5.89 -12.77
N ILE A 56 -18.57 -4.68 -12.22
CA ILE A 56 -19.00 -4.37 -10.86
C ILE A 56 -20.18 -3.40 -10.88
N ASP A 57 -21.21 -3.68 -10.07
CA ASP A 57 -22.37 -2.79 -9.90
C ASP A 57 -22.06 -1.66 -8.90
N SER A 58 -21.37 -1.98 -7.79
CA SER A 58 -20.91 -1.01 -6.78
C SER A 58 -19.40 -0.94 -6.75
N ILE A 59 -18.87 0.29 -6.76
CA ILE A 59 -17.43 0.54 -6.55
C ILE A 59 -17.09 0.37 -5.07
N GLU A 60 -17.95 0.85 -4.17
CA GLU A 60 -17.76 0.69 -2.72
C GLU A 60 -18.21 -0.71 -2.27
N VAL A 61 -17.38 -1.34 -1.45
CA VAL A 61 -17.73 -2.56 -0.71
C VAL A 61 -18.67 -2.18 0.42
N SER A 62 -19.82 -2.84 0.50
CA SER A 62 -20.77 -2.59 1.58
C SER A 62 -20.22 -3.05 2.93
N LYS A 63 -20.70 -2.43 4.02
CA LYS A 63 -20.36 -2.85 5.38
C LYS A 63 -20.67 -4.33 5.62
N LYS A 64 -21.79 -4.81 5.07
CA LYS A 64 -22.20 -6.21 5.16
C LYS A 64 -21.21 -7.16 4.46
N GLU A 65 -20.69 -6.79 3.28
CA GLU A 65 -19.64 -7.59 2.62
C GLU A 65 -18.37 -7.68 3.48
N ILE A 66 -18.00 -6.62 4.21
CA ILE A 66 -16.85 -6.62 5.12
C ILE A 66 -17.09 -7.52 6.34
N GLU A 67 -18.26 -7.39 6.97
CA GLU A 67 -18.67 -8.20 8.13
C GLU A 67 -18.78 -9.68 7.77
N ASP A 68 -19.49 -10.01 6.68
CA ASP A 68 -19.66 -11.38 6.20
C ASP A 68 -18.28 -12.00 5.82
N ALA A 69 -17.35 -11.20 5.27
CA ALA A 69 -16.00 -11.65 4.98
C ALA A 69 -15.21 -11.97 6.26
N ALA A 70 -15.27 -11.11 7.29
CA ALA A 70 -14.61 -11.35 8.56
C ALA A 70 -15.19 -12.57 9.30
N ASP A 71 -16.52 -12.72 9.31
CA ASP A 71 -17.23 -13.82 9.99
C ASP A 71 -17.00 -15.19 9.32
N SER A 72 -16.74 -15.20 8.01
CA SER A 72 -16.48 -16.43 7.24
C SER A 72 -15.03 -16.93 7.30
N MET A 73 -14.11 -16.16 7.91
CA MET A 73 -12.71 -16.56 8.02
C MET A 73 -12.48 -17.66 9.05
N ASP A 74 -11.48 -18.50 8.77
CA ASP A 74 -10.97 -19.48 9.73
C ASP A 74 -10.63 -18.79 11.06
N PRO A 75 -11.19 -19.26 12.20
CA PRO A 75 -10.89 -18.69 13.50
C PRO A 75 -9.39 -18.63 13.82
N GLU A 76 -8.57 -19.59 13.36
CA GLU A 76 -7.13 -19.53 13.61
C GLU A 76 -6.46 -18.44 12.76
N PHE A 77 -6.90 -18.25 11.50
CA PHE A 77 -6.47 -17.11 10.68
C PHE A 77 -6.82 -15.77 11.34
N MET A 78 -8.07 -15.62 11.82
CA MET A 78 -8.49 -14.40 12.51
C MET A 78 -7.65 -14.12 13.76
N LYS A 79 -7.33 -15.16 14.54
CA LYS A 79 -6.45 -15.03 15.71
C LYS A 79 -5.03 -14.59 15.33
N VAL A 80 -4.45 -15.13 14.25
CA VAL A 80 -3.16 -14.67 13.72
C VAL A 80 -3.24 -13.21 13.29
N LEU A 81 -4.31 -12.83 12.61
CA LEU A 81 -4.55 -11.47 12.11
C LEU A 81 -4.68 -10.46 13.27
N TYR A 82 -5.45 -10.78 14.32
CA TYR A 82 -5.55 -9.97 15.53
C TYR A 82 -4.20 -9.85 16.25
N LYS A 83 -3.43 -10.94 16.35
CA LYS A 83 -2.09 -10.93 16.96
C LYS A 83 -1.13 -10.03 16.18
N ALA A 84 -1.11 -10.14 14.85
CA ALA A 84 -0.31 -9.27 13.99
C ALA A 84 -0.71 -7.80 14.17
N ALA A 85 -2.01 -7.50 14.14
CA ALA A 85 -2.52 -6.15 14.35
C ALA A 85 -2.16 -5.59 15.74
N ALA A 86 -2.20 -6.40 16.80
CA ALA A 86 -1.80 -6.00 18.15
C ALA A 86 -0.31 -5.65 18.22
N ASN A 87 0.56 -6.45 17.58
CA ASN A 87 1.99 -6.19 17.52
C ASN A 87 2.31 -4.90 16.75
N ILE A 88 1.69 -4.72 15.58
CA ILE A 88 1.84 -3.50 14.75
C ILE A 88 1.37 -2.28 15.53
N ARG A 89 0.21 -2.37 16.21
CA ARG A 89 -0.30 -1.29 17.08
C ARG A 89 0.68 -0.93 18.17
N SER A 90 1.17 -1.94 18.90
CA SER A 90 2.13 -1.75 19.99
C SER A 90 3.38 -1.02 19.52
N TYR A 91 3.95 -1.45 18.39
CA TYR A 91 5.15 -0.82 17.84
C TYR A 91 4.91 0.64 17.41
N HIS A 92 3.90 0.90 16.59
CA HIS A 92 3.64 2.25 16.08
C HIS A 92 3.12 3.23 17.15
N PHE A 93 2.50 2.74 18.22
CA PHE A 93 2.09 3.60 19.33
C PHE A 93 3.28 4.33 19.96
N HIS A 94 4.43 3.66 20.08
CA HIS A 94 5.68 4.27 20.59
C HIS A 94 6.28 5.33 19.65
N GLN A 95 5.86 5.34 18.38
CA GLN A 95 6.33 6.31 17.38
C GLN A 95 5.42 7.54 17.28
N LYS A 96 4.30 7.56 18.01
CA LYS A 96 3.36 8.69 17.99
C LYS A 96 4.08 9.94 18.50
N ARG A 97 4.05 10.99 17.67
CA ARG A 97 4.67 12.27 18.00
C ARG A 97 3.67 13.15 18.75
N GLU A 98 4.16 13.80 19.80
CA GLU A 98 3.37 14.74 20.60
C GLU A 98 3.63 16.18 20.19
N SER A 99 2.60 17.02 20.29
CA SER A 99 2.75 18.46 20.10
C SER A 99 3.48 19.07 21.31
N PHE A 100 4.20 20.17 21.11
CA PHE A 100 4.88 20.88 22.19
C PHE A 100 4.75 22.39 22.07
N VAL A 101 4.91 23.06 23.20
CA VAL A 101 4.94 24.53 23.33
C VAL A 101 6.15 24.92 24.17
N ILE A 102 6.88 25.95 23.73
CA ILE A 102 8.06 26.51 24.39
C ILE A 102 7.70 27.94 24.79
N SER A 103 7.88 28.28 26.07
CA SER A 103 7.58 29.60 26.65
C SER A 103 8.66 30.03 27.65
N GLU A 104 9.92 29.86 27.28
CA GLU A 104 11.07 30.11 28.16
C GLU A 104 11.47 31.60 28.28
N LYS A 105 10.99 32.46 27.39
CA LYS A 105 11.24 33.92 27.39
C LYS A 105 9.93 34.67 27.52
N ASP A 106 9.92 35.69 28.38
CA ASP A 106 8.74 36.53 28.59
C ASP A 106 8.21 37.11 27.28
N GLY A 107 6.91 36.89 27.03
CA GLY A 107 6.22 37.35 25.82
C GLY A 107 6.49 36.53 24.55
N VAL A 108 7.31 35.47 24.59
CA VAL A 108 7.59 34.62 23.42
C VAL A 108 7.00 33.23 23.61
N VAL A 109 6.14 32.82 22.68
CA VAL A 109 5.56 31.47 22.61
C VAL A 109 5.90 30.84 21.27
N LEU A 110 6.60 29.71 21.31
CA LEU A 110 6.92 28.89 20.15
C LEU A 110 6.33 27.49 20.34
N GLY A 111 6.27 26.68 19.30
CA GLY A 111 5.81 25.31 19.43
C GLY A 111 5.64 24.59 18.11
N GLN A 112 5.30 23.31 18.20
CA GLN A 112 4.91 22.49 17.07
C GLN A 112 3.57 21.84 17.39
N LYS A 113 2.58 22.05 16.52
CA LYS A 113 1.32 21.33 16.55
C LYS A 113 1.34 20.23 15.49
N ILE A 114 1.12 19.01 15.93
CA ILE A 114 1.05 17.82 15.08
C ILE A 114 -0.42 17.49 14.88
N VAL A 115 -0.85 17.46 13.61
CA VAL A 115 -2.25 17.20 13.22
C VAL A 115 -2.24 16.08 12.18
N PRO A 116 -3.08 15.05 12.31
CA PRO A 116 -3.21 14.04 11.28
C PRO A 116 -3.81 14.61 10.00
N VAL A 117 -3.61 13.92 8.88
CA VAL A 117 -4.40 14.16 7.67
C VAL A 117 -5.88 13.85 7.92
N SER A 118 -6.77 14.47 7.15
CA SER A 118 -8.21 14.23 7.27
C SER A 118 -8.57 12.89 6.64
N VAL A 119 -8.03 12.62 5.43
CA VAL A 119 -8.27 11.40 4.67
C VAL A 119 -6.93 10.75 4.27
N ALA A 120 -6.70 9.52 4.71
CA ALA A 120 -5.60 8.69 4.22
C ALA A 120 -6.12 7.67 3.22
N GLY A 121 -5.60 7.70 1.99
CA GLY A 121 -5.82 6.69 0.98
C GLY A 121 -4.76 5.59 1.09
N ILE A 122 -5.18 4.34 1.22
CA ILE A 122 -4.28 3.18 1.22
C ILE A 122 -4.55 2.35 -0.03
N TYR A 123 -3.50 2.07 -0.80
CA TYR A 123 -3.58 1.20 -1.96
C TYR A 123 -3.08 -0.20 -1.58
N VAL A 124 -3.94 -1.19 -1.73
CA VAL A 124 -3.61 -2.59 -1.45
C VAL A 124 -3.58 -3.34 -2.76
N PRO A 125 -2.41 -3.86 -3.19
CA PRO A 125 -2.34 -4.67 -4.40
C PRO A 125 -3.20 -5.93 -4.27
N GLY A 126 -3.81 -6.31 -5.39
CA GLY A 126 -4.41 -7.64 -5.55
C GLY A 126 -3.81 -8.37 -6.76
N GLY A 127 -4.37 -9.54 -7.07
CA GLY A 127 -3.86 -10.42 -8.13
C GLY A 127 -3.62 -11.82 -7.60
N THR A 128 -2.37 -12.29 -7.66
CA THR A 128 -1.96 -13.65 -7.30
C THR A 128 -1.96 -13.94 -5.80
N ALA A 129 -1.80 -12.92 -4.96
CA ALA A 129 -1.75 -13.06 -3.50
C ALA A 129 -2.68 -12.07 -2.78
N ALA A 130 -3.27 -12.52 -1.68
CA ALA A 130 -4.09 -11.70 -0.79
C ALA A 130 -3.20 -10.96 0.22
N LEU A 131 -2.94 -9.66 -0.01
CA LEU A 131 -2.02 -8.87 0.81
C LEU A 131 -2.67 -8.29 2.08
N SER A 132 -3.18 -9.19 2.92
CA SER A 132 -3.79 -8.86 4.22
C SER A 132 -2.82 -8.13 5.15
N SER A 133 -1.52 -8.42 5.06
CA SER A 133 -0.45 -7.76 5.82
C SER A 133 -0.32 -6.28 5.45
N THR A 134 -0.37 -5.93 4.16
CA THR A 134 -0.32 -4.54 3.69
C THR A 134 -1.47 -3.71 4.26
N VAL A 135 -2.68 -4.27 4.32
CA VAL A 135 -3.83 -3.60 4.94
C VAL A 135 -3.52 -3.20 6.38
N LEU A 136 -2.98 -4.13 7.18
CA LEU A 136 -2.62 -3.86 8.57
C LEU A 136 -1.51 -2.80 8.67
N MET A 137 -0.46 -2.93 7.85
CA MET A 137 0.71 -2.04 7.88
C MET A 137 0.38 -0.60 7.47
N ASP A 138 -0.57 -0.40 6.56
CA ASP A 138 -0.95 0.95 6.12
C ASP A 138 -2.04 1.58 7.00
N ALA A 139 -3.08 0.81 7.37
CA ALA A 139 -4.24 1.35 8.08
C ALA A 139 -3.98 1.60 9.57
N ILE A 140 -3.23 0.71 10.25
CA ILE A 140 -3.02 0.81 11.70
C ILE A 140 -2.27 2.10 12.09
N PRO A 141 -1.16 2.48 11.42
CA PRO A 141 -0.48 3.75 11.72
C PRO A 141 -1.38 4.97 11.48
N ALA A 142 -2.21 4.95 10.43
CA ALA A 142 -3.16 6.02 10.17
C ALA A 142 -4.19 6.18 11.30
N LYS A 143 -4.68 5.06 11.85
CA LYS A 143 -5.58 5.08 13.02
C LYS A 143 -4.91 5.57 14.29
N ILE A 144 -3.65 5.19 14.53
CA ILE A 144 -2.88 5.69 15.68
C ILE A 144 -2.62 7.19 15.57
N ALA A 145 -2.36 7.69 14.35
CA ALA A 145 -2.20 9.12 14.10
C ALA A 145 -3.49 9.92 14.34
N GLY A 146 -4.66 9.26 14.33
CA GLY A 146 -5.96 9.90 14.51
C GLY A 146 -6.56 10.43 13.20
N VAL A 147 -6.21 9.83 12.06
CA VAL A 147 -6.80 10.17 10.76
C VAL A 147 -8.31 10.00 10.81
N GLY A 148 -9.05 11.01 10.35
CA GLY A 148 -10.52 11.03 10.42
C GLY A 148 -11.16 9.95 9.54
N GLN A 149 -10.60 9.70 8.35
CA GLN A 149 -11.08 8.67 7.43
C GLN A 149 -9.90 7.94 6.74
N VAL A 150 -9.86 6.62 6.86
CA VAL A 150 -8.95 5.72 6.16
C VAL A 150 -9.74 5.01 5.07
N VAL A 151 -9.37 5.29 3.83
CA VAL A 151 -10.02 4.78 2.63
C VAL A 151 -9.06 3.80 1.94
N MET A 152 -9.54 2.60 1.62
CA MET A 152 -8.77 1.56 0.96
C MET A 152 -9.24 1.35 -0.48
N THR A 153 -8.31 1.23 -1.41
CA THR A 153 -8.57 0.73 -2.76
C THR A 153 -7.86 -0.59 -2.98
N THR A 154 -8.56 -1.57 -3.54
CA THR A 154 -8.00 -2.86 -3.94
C THR A 154 -8.73 -3.36 -5.19
N PRO A 155 -8.04 -3.95 -6.18
CA PRO A 155 -8.72 -4.54 -7.33
C PRO A 155 -9.63 -5.70 -6.88
N PRO A 156 -10.80 -5.86 -7.50
CA PRO A 156 -11.64 -7.04 -7.29
C PRO A 156 -11.09 -8.24 -8.06
N GLY A 157 -11.53 -9.44 -7.69
CA GLY A 157 -11.42 -10.63 -8.54
C GLY A 157 -12.36 -10.53 -9.74
N LYS A 158 -12.19 -11.45 -10.71
CA LYS A 158 -13.06 -11.54 -11.91
C LYS A 158 -14.54 -11.73 -11.60
N ASP A 159 -14.86 -12.21 -10.40
CA ASP A 159 -16.22 -12.35 -9.87
C ASP A 159 -16.78 -11.04 -9.28
N GLY A 160 -16.03 -9.94 -9.36
CA GLY A 160 -16.43 -8.63 -8.83
C GLY A 160 -16.30 -8.50 -7.31
N LYS A 161 -15.72 -9.50 -6.63
CA LYS A 161 -15.57 -9.51 -5.17
C LYS A 161 -14.14 -9.18 -4.75
N VAL A 162 -14.00 -8.57 -3.59
CA VAL A 162 -12.68 -8.42 -2.95
C VAL A 162 -12.34 -9.71 -2.21
N ASN A 163 -11.06 -10.04 -2.14
CA ASN A 163 -10.60 -11.21 -1.39
C ASN A 163 -11.07 -11.12 0.09
N PRO A 164 -11.74 -12.14 0.63
CA PRO A 164 -12.25 -12.11 2.01
C PRO A 164 -11.17 -11.87 3.07
N ALA A 165 -9.95 -12.36 2.88
CA ALA A 165 -8.85 -12.14 3.82
C ALA A 165 -8.42 -10.67 3.87
N VAL A 166 -8.46 -9.97 2.73
CA VAL A 166 -8.20 -8.53 2.64
C VAL A 166 -9.29 -7.73 3.35
N LEU A 167 -10.57 -8.12 3.18
CA LEU A 167 -11.68 -7.48 3.89
C LEU A 167 -11.65 -7.75 5.40
N ALA A 168 -11.31 -8.97 5.82
CA ALA A 168 -11.10 -9.30 7.22
C ALA A 168 -9.96 -8.47 7.84
N ALA A 169 -8.85 -8.26 7.11
CA ALA A 169 -7.78 -7.37 7.54
C ALA A 169 -8.22 -5.90 7.64
N ALA A 170 -9.05 -5.44 6.69
CA ALA A 170 -9.62 -4.11 6.72
C ALA A 170 -10.52 -3.90 7.94
N TYR A 171 -11.35 -4.90 8.26
CA TYR A 171 -12.17 -4.94 9.48
C TYR A 171 -11.29 -4.87 10.74
N VAL A 172 -10.29 -5.74 10.86
CA VAL A 172 -9.40 -5.79 12.04
C VAL A 172 -8.58 -4.50 12.20
N ALA A 173 -8.13 -3.89 11.11
CA ALA A 173 -7.37 -2.64 11.13
C ALA A 173 -8.25 -1.39 11.36
N GLY A 174 -9.56 -1.51 11.11
CA GLY A 174 -10.53 -0.43 11.26
C GLY A 174 -10.65 0.49 10.05
N VAL A 175 -10.33 0.03 8.85
CA VAL A 175 -10.52 0.79 7.60
C VAL A 175 -11.99 1.26 7.50
N ASP A 176 -12.22 2.52 7.13
CA ASP A 176 -13.56 3.10 7.15
C ASP A 176 -14.36 2.80 5.87
N ARG A 177 -13.70 2.82 4.71
CA ARG A 177 -14.32 2.59 3.40
C ARG A 177 -13.39 1.80 2.48
N VAL A 178 -13.94 0.87 1.71
CA VAL A 178 -13.18 0.01 0.80
C VAL A 178 -13.76 0.10 -0.61
N PHE A 179 -12.91 0.29 -1.61
CA PHE A 179 -13.31 0.45 -3.01
C PHE A 179 -12.66 -0.60 -3.91
N LYS A 180 -13.47 -1.19 -4.79
CA LYS A 180 -13.15 -2.28 -5.72
C LYS A 180 -12.43 -1.76 -6.97
N VAL A 181 -11.28 -1.10 -6.79
CA VAL A 181 -10.48 -0.52 -7.88
C VAL A 181 -8.98 -0.73 -7.62
N GLY A 182 -8.23 -1.11 -8.65
CA GLY A 182 -6.78 -1.28 -8.59
C GLY A 182 -6.01 -0.33 -9.51
N GLY A 183 -4.70 -0.56 -9.65
CA GLY A 183 -3.86 0.07 -10.68
C GLY A 183 -3.75 1.60 -10.60
N ALA A 184 -3.38 2.21 -11.73
CA ALA A 184 -3.24 3.66 -11.84
C ALA A 184 -4.59 4.40 -11.66
N GLN A 185 -5.70 3.77 -12.04
CA GLN A 185 -7.05 4.33 -11.89
C GLN A 185 -7.45 4.47 -10.41
N ALA A 186 -7.04 3.56 -9.54
CA ALA A 186 -7.26 3.68 -8.10
C ALA A 186 -6.47 4.85 -7.50
N ILE A 187 -5.21 5.01 -7.92
CA ILE A 187 -4.37 6.15 -7.49
C ILE A 187 -4.98 7.48 -7.96
N ALA A 188 -5.50 7.53 -9.19
CA ALA A 188 -6.22 8.69 -9.70
C ALA A 188 -7.46 9.01 -8.86
N ALA A 189 -8.27 7.99 -8.53
CA ALA A 189 -9.47 8.15 -7.72
C ALA A 189 -9.15 8.73 -6.33
N LEU A 190 -8.09 8.22 -5.68
CA LEU A 190 -7.63 8.74 -4.40
C LEU A 190 -7.05 10.16 -4.50
N ALA A 191 -6.39 10.50 -5.61
CA ALA A 191 -5.75 11.80 -5.78
C ALA A 191 -6.74 12.92 -6.14
N TYR A 192 -7.72 12.62 -7.01
CA TYR A 192 -8.67 13.61 -7.54
C TYR A 192 -10.03 13.57 -6.83
N GLY A 193 -10.40 12.41 -6.27
CA GLY A 193 -11.76 12.11 -5.87
C GLY A 193 -12.64 11.77 -7.08
N THR A 194 -13.72 11.03 -6.82
CA THR A 194 -14.80 10.75 -7.77
C THR A 194 -16.15 10.90 -7.06
N GLU A 195 -17.24 10.56 -7.73
CA GLU A 195 -18.58 10.53 -7.14
C GLU A 195 -18.65 9.58 -5.94
N SER A 196 -17.96 8.42 -6.02
CA SER A 196 -17.91 7.44 -4.93
C SER A 196 -16.69 7.58 -4.02
N VAL A 197 -15.50 7.82 -4.59
CA VAL A 197 -14.22 7.78 -3.87
C VAL A 197 -13.85 9.17 -3.35
N PRO A 198 -13.68 9.36 -2.04
CA PRO A 198 -13.28 10.67 -1.51
C PRO A 198 -11.82 10.98 -1.89
N LYS A 199 -11.53 12.26 -2.12
CA LYS A 199 -10.17 12.73 -2.32
C LYS A 199 -9.36 12.54 -1.03
N ALA A 200 -8.22 11.88 -1.13
CA ALA A 200 -7.27 11.69 -0.04
C ALA A 200 -6.31 12.88 0.07
N ASP A 201 -5.81 13.13 1.29
CA ASP A 201 -4.72 14.07 1.53
C ASP A 201 -3.35 13.41 1.33
N LYS A 202 -3.27 12.10 1.59
CA LYS A 202 -2.06 11.30 1.40
C LYS A 202 -2.41 9.89 0.93
N ILE A 203 -1.67 9.40 -0.06
CA ILE A 203 -1.76 8.04 -0.58
C ILE A 203 -0.53 7.24 -0.14
N VAL A 204 -0.77 6.06 0.43
CA VAL A 204 0.29 5.12 0.83
C VAL A 204 0.02 3.73 0.26
N GLY A 205 1.02 2.88 0.31
CA GLY A 205 0.90 1.48 -0.07
C GLY A 205 1.71 1.13 -1.32
N PRO A 206 2.28 -0.09 -1.38
CA PRO A 206 3.12 -0.53 -2.48
C PRO A 206 2.29 -0.85 -3.72
N GLY A 207 2.93 -0.94 -4.88
CA GLY A 207 2.26 -1.39 -6.10
C GLY A 207 3.23 -1.62 -7.25
N ASN A 208 2.70 -2.13 -8.36
CA ASN A 208 3.50 -2.36 -9.56
C ASN A 208 3.97 -1.04 -10.21
N ILE A 209 4.71 -1.13 -11.31
CA ILE A 209 5.26 0.02 -12.03
C ILE A 209 4.21 1.07 -12.44
N TYR A 210 2.96 0.67 -12.71
CA TYR A 210 1.89 1.61 -13.09
C TYR A 210 1.38 2.38 -11.88
N VAL A 211 1.28 1.73 -10.73
CA VAL A 211 0.92 2.36 -9.44
C VAL A 211 2.04 3.31 -9.00
N ALA A 212 3.30 2.87 -9.10
CA ALA A 212 4.46 3.69 -8.76
C ALA A 212 4.56 4.95 -9.64
N GLU A 213 4.39 4.80 -10.95
CA GLU A 213 4.37 5.93 -11.89
C GLU A 213 3.15 6.83 -11.67
N ALA A 214 1.97 6.27 -11.35
CA ALA A 214 0.79 7.07 -11.02
C ALA A 214 1.02 7.92 -9.77
N LYS A 215 1.55 7.32 -8.68
CA LYS A 215 1.91 8.03 -7.45
C LYS A 215 2.90 9.15 -7.71
N LYS A 216 3.90 8.91 -8.57
CA LYS A 216 4.86 9.94 -8.99
C LYS A 216 4.18 11.11 -9.71
N GLN A 217 3.27 10.85 -10.66
CA GLN A 217 2.60 11.90 -11.42
C GLN A 217 1.60 12.72 -10.59
N VAL A 218 0.93 12.11 -9.60
CA VAL A 218 0.00 12.83 -8.71
C VAL A 218 0.69 13.48 -7.50
N SER A 219 1.98 13.23 -7.30
CA SER A 219 2.77 13.83 -6.23
C SER A 219 2.77 15.35 -6.36
N GLY A 220 2.34 16.04 -5.31
CA GLY A 220 2.16 17.49 -5.29
C GLY A 220 0.69 17.93 -5.39
N ILE A 221 -0.18 17.07 -5.92
CA ILE A 221 -1.65 17.22 -5.81
C ILE A 221 -2.13 16.54 -4.52
N VAL A 222 -1.50 15.41 -4.20
CA VAL A 222 -1.71 14.62 -2.99
C VAL A 222 -0.35 14.22 -2.41
N GLY A 223 -0.26 14.03 -1.10
CA GLY A 223 0.95 13.47 -0.48
C GLY A 223 1.15 12.01 -0.89
N ILE A 224 2.39 11.57 -1.03
CA ILE A 224 2.73 10.14 -1.15
C ILE A 224 3.76 9.74 -0.08
N ASP A 225 3.82 8.45 0.26
CA ASP A 225 4.86 7.85 1.11
C ASP A 225 6.22 7.78 0.38
N MET A 226 6.28 7.01 -0.70
CA MET A 226 7.46 6.78 -1.52
C MET A 226 7.06 6.20 -2.88
N ILE A 227 7.97 6.31 -3.86
CA ILE A 227 7.89 5.54 -5.10
C ILE A 227 8.54 4.19 -4.83
N ALA A 228 7.72 3.17 -4.57
CA ALA A 228 8.21 1.83 -4.26
C ALA A 228 8.92 1.23 -5.48
N GLY A 229 10.14 0.75 -5.28
CA GLY A 229 10.82 -0.14 -6.23
C GLY A 229 10.45 -1.61 -5.98
N PRO A 230 10.98 -2.54 -6.79
CA PRO A 230 10.91 -3.97 -6.48
C PRO A 230 11.47 -4.23 -5.07
N SER A 231 10.80 -5.11 -4.35
CA SER A 231 11.21 -5.57 -3.02
C SER A 231 12.54 -6.32 -3.08
N GLU A 232 13.38 -6.15 -2.06
CA GLU A 232 14.74 -6.70 -2.02
C GLU A 232 15.11 -7.14 -0.60
N ILE A 233 16.05 -8.07 -0.49
CA ILE A 233 16.63 -8.52 0.77
C ILE A 233 18.15 -8.65 0.63
N LEU A 234 18.89 -8.28 1.67
CA LEU A 234 20.32 -8.54 1.78
C LEU A 234 20.57 -9.48 2.96
N VAL A 235 21.05 -10.68 2.68
CA VAL A 235 21.43 -11.66 3.70
C VAL A 235 22.94 -11.59 3.91
N ILE A 236 23.35 -11.17 5.11
CA ILE A 236 24.75 -11.19 5.55
C ILE A 236 24.95 -12.45 6.40
N ALA A 237 25.86 -13.31 5.98
CA ALA A 237 26.13 -14.59 6.64
C ALA A 237 27.64 -14.79 6.81
N ASP A 238 28.05 -15.24 8.00
CA ASP A 238 29.40 -15.67 8.31
C ASP A 238 29.48 -17.21 8.37
N GLU A 239 30.62 -17.76 8.78
CA GLU A 239 30.86 -19.20 8.90
C GLU A 239 29.96 -19.90 9.92
N THR A 240 29.29 -19.16 10.81
CA THR A 240 28.39 -19.72 11.83
C THR A 240 26.95 -19.84 11.35
N ALA A 241 26.62 -19.20 10.23
CA ALA A 241 25.27 -19.21 9.67
C ALA A 241 24.86 -20.59 9.16
N ASN A 242 23.61 -20.98 9.42
CA ASN A 242 23.04 -22.19 8.84
C ASN A 242 22.73 -21.94 7.35
N PRO A 243 23.37 -22.65 6.41
CA PRO A 243 23.20 -22.38 4.98
C PRO A 243 21.77 -22.63 4.49
N LYS A 244 21.01 -23.52 5.15
CA LYS A 244 19.60 -23.77 4.81
C LYS A 244 18.71 -22.57 5.14
N PHE A 245 19.02 -21.84 6.21
CA PHE A 245 18.24 -20.67 6.62
C PHE A 245 18.57 -19.48 5.73
N ALA A 246 19.85 -19.23 5.44
CA ALA A 246 20.24 -18.19 4.49
C ALA A 246 19.61 -18.41 3.10
N ALA A 247 19.57 -19.66 2.62
CA ALA A 247 18.89 -19.99 1.37
C ALA A 247 17.37 -19.76 1.45
N ALA A 248 16.73 -20.13 2.57
CA ALA A 248 15.29 -19.89 2.77
C ALA A 248 14.95 -18.39 2.79
N ASP A 249 15.77 -17.57 3.46
CA ASP A 249 15.59 -16.12 3.52
C ASP A 249 15.71 -15.48 2.14
N LEU A 250 16.69 -15.88 1.33
CA LEU A 250 16.81 -15.43 -0.07
C LEU A 250 15.58 -15.82 -0.90
N MET A 251 15.11 -17.06 -0.76
CA MET A 251 13.94 -17.55 -1.49
C MET A 251 12.65 -16.84 -1.08
N SER A 252 12.51 -16.45 0.19
CA SER A 252 11.32 -15.77 0.72
C SER A 252 11.02 -14.45 0.02
N GLN A 253 12.06 -13.76 -0.47
CA GLN A 253 11.90 -12.51 -1.22
C GLN A 253 11.82 -12.76 -2.73
N ALA A 254 12.49 -13.79 -3.24
CA ALA A 254 12.44 -14.15 -4.66
C ALA A 254 11.06 -14.67 -5.11
N GLU A 255 10.23 -15.18 -4.21
CA GLU A 255 8.85 -15.61 -4.55
C GLU A 255 7.87 -14.45 -4.76
N HIS A 256 8.23 -13.24 -4.32
CA HIS A 256 7.31 -12.11 -4.24
C HIS A 256 7.02 -11.46 -5.61
N ASP A 257 8.04 -11.34 -6.47
CA ASP A 257 7.91 -10.80 -7.82
C ASP A 257 9.04 -11.34 -8.71
N VAL A 258 8.79 -11.44 -10.01
CA VAL A 258 9.82 -11.87 -10.98
C VAL A 258 10.97 -10.87 -11.14
N LEU A 259 10.80 -9.64 -10.65
CA LEU A 259 11.78 -8.56 -10.61
C LEU A 259 12.42 -8.39 -9.22
N ALA A 260 12.07 -9.22 -8.23
CA ALA A 260 12.66 -9.22 -6.88
C ALA A 260 14.06 -9.85 -6.85
#